data_AF-A0A1F9M7H0-F1
#
_entry.id   AF-A0A1F9M7H0-F1
#
_cell.length_a   1.000
_cell.length_b   1.000
_cell.length_c   1.000
_cell.angle_alpha   90.00
_cell.angle_beta   90.00
_cell.angle_gamma   90.00
#
_symmetry.space_group_name_H-M   'P 1'
#
loop_
_entity.id
_entity.type
_entity.pdbx_description
1 polymer ?
#
loop_
_entity_poly.entity_id
_entity_poly.type
_entity_poly.pdbx_seq_one_letter_code
_entity_poly.pdbx_strand_id
1 'polypeptide(L)'
;MLQRHGLAFVLSGPSGSGKTSLCRAARDQLPGLTYSVSHTTRSPRPGEVDGEHYHFVDEERFEAMIAAGELLEWAEVYRHRYGTARATVLSLLQAGRDVILDLDIQGSLALRAAYPHTRLLFVLPPSRTVLEERLRGRRTDPGTEIDHRLSKALVELEALDKFDYFVENDEFARALQEVGAIVSAERQAVSHLVEPTPTVRLLFGGSHGQSHS
;
A
#
# COMPACT_ATOMS: atom_id res chain seq x y z
N MET A 1 -18.78 9.15 -18.39
CA MET A 1 -18.27 9.41 -17.03
C MET A 1 -16.82 9.86 -17.13
N LEU A 2 -16.36 10.71 -16.22
CA LEU A 2 -14.95 11.14 -16.19
C LEU A 2 -14.05 9.94 -15.91
N GLN A 3 -12.98 9.79 -16.70
CA GLN A 3 -12.01 8.72 -16.51
C GLN A 3 -10.85 9.19 -15.64
N ARG A 4 -10.24 8.25 -14.92
CA ARG A 4 -9.04 8.46 -14.10
C ARG A 4 -8.12 7.25 -14.22
N HIS A 5 -6.82 7.45 -14.02
CA HIS A 5 -5.94 6.33 -13.74
C HIS A 5 -6.28 5.71 -12.38
N GLY A 6 -5.98 4.43 -12.22
CA GLY A 6 -6.02 3.78 -10.92
C GLY A 6 -5.02 4.42 -9.97
N LEU A 7 -5.35 4.39 -8.68
CA LEU A 7 -4.50 4.92 -7.62
C LEU A 7 -3.86 3.77 -6.83
N ALA A 8 -2.64 3.99 -6.36
CA ALA A 8 -1.98 3.09 -5.44
C ALA A 8 -2.07 3.66 -4.03
N PHE A 9 -2.60 2.89 -3.08
CA PHE A 9 -2.65 3.24 -1.67
C PHE A 9 -1.71 2.30 -0.92
N VAL A 10 -0.77 2.85 -0.16
CA VAL A 10 0.16 2.05 0.64
C VAL A 10 -0.11 2.32 2.11
N LEU A 11 -0.42 1.26 2.85
CA LEU A 11 -0.43 1.31 4.29
C LEU A 11 0.96 0.87 4.76
N SER A 12 1.64 1.75 5.50
CA SER A 12 2.92 1.46 6.14
C SER A 12 2.89 1.84 7.61
N GLY A 13 3.96 1.55 8.33
CA GLY A 13 4.06 1.75 9.77
C GLY A 13 4.56 0.51 10.50
N PRO A 14 4.68 0.56 11.83
CA PRO A 14 5.41 -0.45 12.57
C PRO A 14 4.80 -1.84 12.51
N SER A 15 5.63 -2.87 12.63
CA SER A 15 5.13 -4.25 12.76
C SER A 15 4.15 -4.34 13.94
N GLY A 16 3.01 -5.00 13.74
CA GLY A 16 1.95 -5.07 14.76
C GLY A 16 0.93 -3.90 14.75
N SER A 17 1.08 -2.92 13.87
CA SER A 17 0.08 -1.83 13.73
C SER A 17 -1.23 -2.24 13.05
N GLY A 18 -1.33 -3.46 12.50
CA GLY A 18 -2.58 -4.00 11.92
C GLY A 18 -2.82 -3.70 10.43
N LYS A 19 -1.80 -3.22 9.71
CA LYS A 19 -1.84 -2.86 8.27
C LYS A 19 -2.45 -3.94 7.38
N THR A 20 -1.95 -5.17 7.45
CA THR A 20 -2.44 -6.28 6.61
C THR A 20 -3.93 -6.52 6.79
N SER A 21 -4.42 -6.46 8.04
CA SER A 21 -5.84 -6.61 8.36
C SER A 21 -6.67 -5.46 7.81
N LEU A 22 -6.18 -4.22 7.94
CA LEU A 22 -6.83 -3.03 7.35
C LEU A 22 -6.88 -3.11 5.82
N CYS A 23 -5.78 -3.49 5.15
CA CYS A 23 -5.75 -3.64 3.69
C CYS A 23 -6.77 -4.66 3.19
N ARG A 24 -6.85 -5.82 3.85
CA ARG A 24 -7.82 -6.88 3.50
C ARG A 24 -9.25 -6.42 3.71
N ALA A 25 -9.55 -5.84 4.86
CA ALA A 25 -10.89 -5.33 5.15
C ALA A 25 -11.30 -4.18 4.21
N ALA A 26 -10.36 -3.28 3.87
CA ALA A 26 -10.59 -2.19 2.93
C ALA A 26 -10.88 -2.73 1.51
N ARG A 27 -10.13 -3.74 1.04
CA ARG A 27 -10.43 -4.44 -0.22
C ARG A 27 -11.86 -5.00 -0.21
N ASP A 28 -12.27 -5.63 0.89
CA ASP A 28 -13.58 -6.30 0.96
C ASP A 28 -14.75 -5.29 1.02
N GLN A 29 -14.54 -4.10 1.60
CA GLN A 29 -15.59 -3.09 1.77
C GLN A 29 -15.62 -2.02 0.68
N LEU A 30 -14.52 -1.76 -0.03
CA LEU A 30 -14.40 -0.67 -0.99
C LEU A 30 -14.41 -1.20 -2.44
N PRO A 31 -15.50 -0.99 -3.19
CA PRO A 31 -15.58 -1.41 -4.58
C PRO A 31 -14.44 -0.83 -5.42
N GLY A 32 -13.91 -1.63 -6.33
CA GLY A 32 -12.84 -1.23 -7.25
C GLY A 32 -11.45 -1.15 -6.62
N LEU A 33 -11.28 -1.48 -5.34
CA LEU A 33 -9.98 -1.58 -4.66
C LEU A 33 -9.50 -3.03 -4.64
N THR A 34 -8.25 -3.26 -5.01
CA THR A 34 -7.66 -4.61 -5.06
C THR A 34 -6.43 -4.69 -4.18
N TYR A 35 -6.34 -5.71 -3.32
CA TYR A 35 -5.12 -5.94 -2.53
C TYR A 35 -4.03 -6.57 -3.40
N SER A 36 -2.83 -5.98 -3.39
CA SER A 36 -1.67 -6.55 -4.07
C SER A 36 -0.93 -7.50 -3.13
N VAL A 37 -0.73 -8.75 -3.58
CA VAL A 37 0.03 -9.76 -2.84
C VAL A 37 1.51 -9.65 -3.23
N SER A 38 2.37 -9.37 -2.26
CA SER A 38 3.81 -9.19 -2.47
C SER A 38 4.53 -10.53 -2.59
N HIS A 39 5.70 -10.53 -3.23
CA HIS A 39 6.62 -11.65 -3.23
C HIS A 39 7.53 -11.57 -2.02
N THR A 40 7.98 -12.70 -1.48
CA THR A 40 8.99 -12.73 -0.41
C THR A 40 9.88 -13.95 -0.47
N THR A 41 11.13 -13.79 -0.03
CA THR A 41 12.10 -14.90 0.15
C THR A 41 12.01 -15.56 1.52
N ARG A 42 11.19 -15.02 2.42
CA ARG A 42 10.94 -15.62 3.73
C ARG A 42 10.11 -16.89 3.55
N SER A 43 10.42 -17.95 4.30
CA SER A 43 9.55 -19.12 4.37
C SER A 43 8.16 -18.79 4.97
N PRO A 44 7.08 -19.43 4.50
CA PRO A 44 5.74 -19.24 5.06
C PRO A 44 5.69 -19.62 6.55
N ARG A 45 4.98 -18.81 7.34
CA ARG A 45 4.65 -19.14 8.74
C ARG A 45 3.47 -20.13 8.79
N PRO A 46 3.28 -20.86 9.90
CA PRO A 46 2.11 -21.69 10.08
C PRO A 46 0.80 -20.92 9.82
N GLY A 47 0.00 -21.40 8.89
CA GLY A 47 -1.28 -20.78 8.49
C GLY A 47 -1.19 -19.75 7.36
N GLU A 48 0.00 -19.38 6.88
CA GLU A 48 0.14 -18.57 5.67
C GLU A 48 -0.05 -19.45 4.42
N VAL A 49 -0.73 -18.90 3.42
CA VAL A 49 -1.07 -19.54 2.15
C VAL A 49 -0.42 -18.77 1.01
N ASP A 50 0.28 -19.50 0.12
CA ASP A 50 0.90 -18.94 -1.08
C ASP A 50 -0.14 -18.34 -2.02
N GLY A 51 0.15 -17.16 -2.59
CA GLY A 51 -0.75 -16.41 -3.45
C GLY A 51 -1.87 -15.64 -2.72
N GLU A 52 -2.06 -15.87 -1.42
CA GLU A 52 -3.03 -15.11 -0.61
C GLU A 52 -2.34 -14.16 0.40
N HIS A 53 -1.27 -14.65 1.03
CA HIS A 53 -0.51 -13.90 2.03
C HIS A 53 0.69 -13.24 1.39
N TYR A 54 1.48 -14.06 0.70
CA TYR A 54 2.61 -13.67 -0.15
C TYR A 54 2.72 -14.68 -1.29
N HIS A 55 3.44 -14.30 -2.34
CA HIS A 55 4.07 -15.25 -3.25
C HIS A 55 5.43 -15.63 -2.67
N PHE A 56 5.54 -16.84 -2.13
CA PHE A 56 6.76 -17.34 -1.52
C PHE A 56 7.69 -17.88 -2.61
N VAL A 57 8.84 -17.25 -2.78
CA VAL A 57 9.85 -17.63 -3.77
C VAL A 57 11.19 -17.85 -3.08
N ASP A 58 12.11 -18.56 -3.72
CA ASP A 58 13.48 -18.66 -3.22
C ASP A 58 14.32 -17.43 -3.62
N GLU A 59 15.53 -17.33 -3.07
CA GLU A 59 16.45 -16.22 -3.32
C GLU A 59 16.85 -16.14 -4.80
N GLU A 60 17.12 -17.29 -5.46
CA GLU A 60 17.51 -17.34 -6.87
C GLU A 60 16.41 -16.78 -7.78
N ARG A 61 15.16 -17.19 -7.54
CA ARG A 61 14.00 -16.67 -8.26
C ARG A 61 13.81 -15.18 -8.00
N PHE A 62 13.93 -14.72 -6.76
CA PHE A 62 13.77 -13.30 -6.44
C PHE A 62 14.84 -12.45 -7.14
N GLU A 63 16.10 -12.90 -7.16
CA GLU A 63 17.19 -12.23 -7.88
C GLU A 63 16.94 -12.20 -9.39
N ALA A 64 16.43 -13.28 -9.97
CA ALA A 64 16.02 -13.30 -11.37
C ALA A 64 14.92 -12.27 -11.67
N MET A 65 13.93 -12.11 -10.77
CA MET A 65 12.88 -11.09 -10.91
C MET A 65 13.44 -9.66 -10.85
N ILE A 66 14.42 -9.40 -9.96
CA ILE A 66 15.12 -8.11 -9.91
C ILE A 66 15.84 -7.86 -11.23
N ALA A 67 16.65 -8.82 -11.69
CA ALA A 67 17.46 -8.69 -12.91
C ALA A 67 16.60 -8.48 -14.17
N ALA A 68 15.42 -9.09 -14.21
CA ALA A 68 14.45 -8.94 -15.29
C ALA A 68 13.59 -7.66 -15.18
N GLY A 69 13.72 -6.86 -14.10
CA GLY A 69 12.90 -5.66 -13.89
C GLY A 69 11.41 -5.96 -13.61
N GLU A 70 11.10 -7.18 -13.16
CA GLU A 70 9.74 -7.65 -12.91
C GLU A 70 9.13 -7.06 -11.63
N LEU A 71 9.94 -6.42 -10.78
CA LEU A 71 9.50 -5.77 -9.55
C LEU A 71 9.36 -4.25 -9.75
N LEU A 72 8.27 -3.69 -9.23
CA LEU A 72 8.03 -2.25 -9.23
C LEU A 72 8.84 -1.57 -8.13
N GLU A 73 8.92 -2.25 -6.99
CA GLU A 73 9.76 -1.94 -5.84
C GLU A 73 10.19 -3.24 -5.18
N TRP A 74 11.29 -3.18 -4.42
CA TRP A 74 11.66 -4.23 -3.49
C TRP A 74 12.49 -3.64 -2.34
N ALA A 75 12.46 -4.31 -1.20
CA ALA A 75 13.22 -3.95 -0.01
C ALA A 75 13.70 -5.20 0.73
N GLU A 76 14.80 -5.05 1.47
CA GLU A 76 15.25 -6.07 2.42
C GLU A 76 14.76 -5.72 3.83
N VAL A 77 14.00 -6.63 4.42
CA VAL A 77 13.38 -6.47 5.74
C VAL A 77 13.75 -7.69 6.59
N TYR A 78 14.54 -7.47 7.64
CA TYR A 78 15.02 -8.54 8.53
C TYR A 78 15.66 -9.72 7.78
N ARG A 79 16.56 -9.42 6.82
CA ARG A 79 17.29 -10.39 5.97
C ARG A 79 16.47 -11.14 4.93
N HIS A 80 15.17 -10.84 4.82
CA HIS A 80 14.32 -11.37 3.77
C HIS A 80 13.98 -10.27 2.78
N ARG A 81 13.85 -10.63 1.52
CA ARG A 81 13.46 -9.68 0.49
C ARG A 81 11.95 -9.70 0.31
N TYR A 82 11.40 -8.55 0.01
CA TYR A 82 9.99 -8.33 -0.28
C TYR A 82 9.89 -7.48 -1.53
N GLY A 83 8.92 -7.76 -2.40
CA GLY A 83 8.75 -6.97 -3.61
C GLY A 83 7.38 -7.07 -4.25
N THR A 84 6.98 -6.00 -4.90
CA THR A 84 5.70 -5.90 -5.60
C THR A 84 5.87 -6.17 -7.09
N ALA A 85 5.13 -7.14 -7.63
CA ALA A 85 5.19 -7.47 -9.05
C ALA A 85 4.66 -6.32 -9.92
N ARG A 86 5.51 -5.84 -10.83
CA ARG A 86 5.26 -4.71 -11.73
C ARG A 86 4.04 -4.96 -12.62
N ALA A 87 4.01 -6.10 -13.29
CA ALA A 87 2.95 -6.41 -14.26
C ALA A 87 1.56 -6.43 -13.61
N THR A 88 1.46 -7.05 -12.42
CA THR A 88 0.21 -7.15 -11.66
C THR A 88 -0.32 -5.78 -11.26
N VAL A 89 0.53 -4.90 -10.71
CA VAL A 89 0.10 -3.59 -10.24
C VAL A 89 -0.20 -2.64 -11.40
N LEU A 90 0.70 -2.54 -12.39
CA LEU A 90 0.52 -1.58 -13.48
C LEU A 90 -0.69 -1.91 -14.37
N SER A 91 -0.98 -3.19 -14.61
CA SER A 91 -2.16 -3.57 -15.41
C SER A 91 -3.46 -3.16 -14.73
N LEU A 92 -3.56 -3.31 -13.40
CA LEU A 92 -4.72 -2.85 -12.63
C LEU A 92 -4.85 -1.32 -12.68
N LEU A 93 -3.76 -0.61 -12.41
CA LEU A 93 -3.74 0.85 -12.40
C LEU A 93 -4.11 1.44 -13.77
N GLN A 94 -3.59 0.88 -14.87
CA GLN A 94 -3.93 1.29 -16.24
C GLN A 94 -5.40 1.03 -16.59
N ALA A 95 -6.00 -0.02 -16.03
CA ALA A 95 -7.43 -0.32 -16.17
C ALA A 95 -8.34 0.55 -15.28
N GLY A 96 -7.80 1.57 -14.60
CA GLY A 96 -8.57 2.44 -13.70
C GLY A 96 -8.94 1.77 -12.37
N ARG A 97 -8.34 0.62 -12.05
CA ARG A 97 -8.56 -0.11 -10.79
C ARG A 97 -7.54 0.33 -9.76
N ASP A 98 -8.02 0.61 -8.55
CA ASP A 98 -7.14 1.01 -7.46
C ASP A 98 -6.50 -0.21 -6.83
N VAL A 99 -5.28 -0.03 -6.31
CA VAL A 99 -4.57 -1.06 -5.57
C VAL A 99 -4.28 -0.57 -4.15
N ILE A 100 -4.37 -1.47 -3.19
CA ILE A 100 -3.93 -1.26 -1.81
C ILE A 100 -2.83 -2.25 -1.46
N LEU A 101 -1.74 -1.75 -0.87
CA LEU A 101 -0.55 -2.53 -0.54
C LEU A 101 -0.17 -2.34 0.93
N ASP A 102 0.37 -3.39 1.54
CA ASP A 102 1.01 -3.35 2.86
C ASP A 102 2.53 -3.44 2.64
N LEU A 103 3.22 -2.30 2.71
CA LEU A 103 4.67 -2.21 2.46
C LEU A 103 5.38 -1.60 3.67
N ASP A 104 6.67 -1.90 3.82
CA ASP A 104 7.53 -1.18 4.75
C ASP A 104 7.82 0.24 4.22
N ILE A 105 8.53 1.05 5.01
CA ILE A 105 8.82 2.45 4.64
C ILE A 105 9.66 2.52 3.38
N GLN A 106 10.64 1.62 3.21
CA GLN A 106 11.51 1.63 2.04
C GLN A 106 10.71 1.32 0.77
N GLY A 107 9.93 0.24 0.78
CA GLY A 107 9.06 -0.13 -0.33
C GLY A 107 8.00 0.94 -0.63
N SER A 108 7.44 1.57 0.40
CA SER A 108 6.47 2.67 0.25
C SER A 108 7.05 3.85 -0.54
N LEU A 109 8.24 4.29 -0.18
CA LEU A 109 8.90 5.43 -0.83
C LEU A 109 9.39 5.06 -2.24
N ALA A 110 9.88 3.84 -2.42
CA ALA A 110 10.26 3.32 -3.74
C ALA A 110 9.05 3.24 -4.69
N LEU A 111 7.90 2.75 -4.20
CA LEU A 111 6.67 2.72 -4.98
C LEU A 111 6.22 4.13 -5.38
N ARG A 112 6.26 5.10 -4.45
CA ARG A 112 5.92 6.49 -4.76
C ARG A 112 6.86 7.10 -5.81
N ALA A 113 8.15 6.76 -5.77
CA ALA A 113 9.10 7.20 -6.79
C ALA A 113 8.80 6.59 -8.17
N ALA A 114 8.41 5.31 -8.22
CA ALA A 114 8.05 4.62 -9.47
C ALA A 114 6.66 5.00 -10.01
N TYR A 115 5.72 5.36 -9.13
CA TYR A 115 4.35 5.74 -9.46
C TYR A 115 3.91 6.96 -8.63
N PRO A 116 4.06 8.19 -9.14
CA PRO A 116 3.81 9.43 -8.38
C PRO A 116 2.37 9.63 -7.88
N HIS A 117 1.39 8.92 -8.46
CA HIS A 117 0.00 8.94 -7.99
C HIS A 117 -0.25 8.05 -6.76
N THR A 118 0.82 7.49 -6.18
CA THR A 118 0.75 6.72 -4.93
C THR A 118 0.37 7.63 -3.76
N ARG A 119 -0.46 7.12 -2.86
CA ARG A 119 -0.81 7.73 -1.58
C ARG A 119 -0.34 6.86 -0.44
N LEU A 120 0.46 7.46 0.43
CA LEU A 120 1.10 6.82 1.56
C LEU A 120 0.32 7.13 2.83
N LEU A 121 -0.22 6.09 3.47
CA LEU A 121 -0.97 6.14 4.72
C LEU A 121 -0.12 5.48 5.82
N PHE A 122 0.24 6.24 6.85
CA PHE A 122 0.99 5.71 7.99
C PHE A 122 0.04 5.23 9.09
N VAL A 123 0.07 3.93 9.41
CA VAL A 123 -0.76 3.32 10.43
C VAL A 123 -0.06 3.36 11.78
N LEU A 124 -0.59 4.19 12.68
CA LEU A 124 -0.08 4.37 14.04
C LEU A 124 -0.73 3.35 15.00
N PRO A 125 0.04 2.73 15.91
CA PRO A 125 -0.54 2.07 17.07
C PRO A 125 -1.09 3.13 18.05
N PRO A 126 -2.12 2.81 18.85
CA PRO A 126 -2.72 3.74 19.81
C PRO A 126 -1.73 4.27 20.86
N SER A 127 -0.73 3.47 21.20
CA SER A 127 0.31 3.86 22.12
C SER A 127 1.52 2.94 21.97
N ARG A 128 2.67 3.40 22.49
CA ARG A 128 3.87 2.57 22.62
C ARG A 128 3.60 1.30 23.43
N THR A 129 2.84 1.41 24.52
CA THR A 129 2.50 0.26 25.39
C THR A 129 1.73 -0.79 24.61
N VAL A 130 0.71 -0.39 23.84
CA VAL A 130 -0.08 -1.33 23.03
C VAL A 130 0.76 -1.93 21.91
N LEU A 131 1.66 -1.16 21.29
CA LEU A 131 2.59 -1.70 20.30
C LEU A 131 3.47 -2.79 20.93
N GLU A 132 4.03 -2.53 22.11
CA GLU A 132 4.86 -3.48 22.83
C GLU A 132 4.07 -4.75 23.23
N GLU A 133 2.85 -4.59 23.74
CA GLU A 133 1.95 -5.71 24.07
C GLU A 133 1.64 -6.57 22.84
N ARG A 134 1.34 -5.95 21.68
CA ARG A 134 1.07 -6.66 20.42
C ARG A 134 2.30 -7.40 19.91
N LEU A 135 3.49 -6.81 20.04
CA LEU A 135 4.76 -7.47 19.68
C LEU A 135 5.07 -8.65 20.61
N ARG A 136 4.87 -8.50 21.92
CA ARG A 136 5.07 -9.56 22.92
C ARG A 136 4.02 -10.68 22.83
N GLY A 137 2.78 -10.35 22.45
CA GLY A 137 1.67 -11.29 22.31
C GLY A 137 1.83 -12.28 21.16
N ARG A 138 2.65 -11.95 20.15
CA ARG A 138 3.09 -12.90 19.12
C ARG A 138 4.17 -13.79 19.73
N ARG A 139 3.75 -14.80 20.51
CA ARG A 139 4.53 -15.81 21.25
C ARG A 139 5.51 -16.68 20.43
N THR A 140 5.90 -16.25 19.23
CA THR A 140 6.78 -16.97 18.31
C THR A 140 8.20 -16.42 18.24
N ASP A 141 8.47 -15.25 18.84
CA ASP A 141 9.79 -14.61 18.73
C ASP A 141 10.54 -14.66 20.08
N PRO A 142 11.82 -15.07 20.12
CA PRO A 142 12.62 -15.05 21.34
C PRO A 142 12.81 -13.62 21.87
N GLY A 143 12.98 -13.46 23.19
CA GLY A 143 12.97 -12.15 23.87
C GLY A 143 13.92 -11.09 23.29
N THR A 144 15.06 -11.51 22.71
CA THR A 144 16.03 -10.62 22.05
C THR A 144 15.52 -9.98 20.76
N GLU A 145 14.54 -10.60 20.09
CA GLU A 145 13.98 -10.09 18.84
C GLU A 145 12.91 -9.01 19.08
N ILE A 146 12.30 -9.00 20.27
CA ILE A 146 11.26 -8.03 20.65
C ILE A 146 11.88 -6.63 20.84
N ASP A 147 13.00 -6.53 21.55
CA ASP A 147 13.67 -5.25 21.78
C ASP A 147 14.16 -4.64 20.47
N HIS A 148 14.69 -5.48 19.56
CA HIS A 148 15.08 -5.04 18.22
C HIS A 148 13.87 -4.54 17.41
N ARG A 149 12.73 -5.23 17.47
CA ARG A 149 11.49 -4.81 16.80
C ARG A 149 10.92 -3.51 17.37
N LEU A 150 10.98 -3.32 18.69
CA LEU A 150 10.53 -2.09 19.34
C LEU A 150 11.43 -0.90 18.98
N SER A 151 12.76 -1.10 18.99
CA SER A 151 13.71 -0.08 18.55
C SER A 151 13.48 0.29 17.08
N LYS A 152 13.27 -0.70 16.20
CA LYS A 152 12.97 -0.42 14.80
C LYS A 152 11.66 0.34 14.65
N ALA A 153 10.62 -0.01 15.40
CA ALA A 153 9.35 0.67 15.34
C ALA A 153 9.46 2.17 15.70
N LEU A 154 10.34 2.53 16.64
CA LEU A 154 10.60 3.95 16.96
C LEU A 154 11.24 4.69 15.78
N VAL A 155 12.22 4.07 15.11
CA VAL A 155 12.81 4.62 13.88
C VAL A 155 11.77 4.72 12.75
N GLU A 156 10.87 3.74 12.66
CA GLU A 156 9.79 3.76 11.67
C GLU A 156 8.81 4.93 11.91
N LEU A 157 8.57 5.32 13.17
CA LEU A 157 7.74 6.48 13.52
C LEU A 157 8.35 7.82 13.08
N GLU A 158 9.68 7.93 13.01
CA GLU A 158 10.36 9.15 12.54
C GLU A 158 10.09 9.44 11.06
N ALA A 159 9.62 8.44 10.28
CA ALA A 159 9.30 8.61 8.87
C ALA A 159 7.89 9.15 8.62
N LEU A 160 7.09 9.43 9.65
CA LEU A 160 5.71 9.90 9.53
C LEU A 160 5.58 11.14 8.63
N ASP A 161 6.57 12.03 8.68
CA ASP A 161 6.65 13.25 7.86
C ASP A 161 6.76 13.00 6.35
N LYS A 162 7.04 11.77 5.94
CA LYS A 162 7.12 11.37 4.53
C LYS A 162 5.79 10.89 3.97
N PHE A 163 4.75 10.74 4.80
CA PHE A 163 3.46 10.17 4.45
C PHE A 163 2.41 11.25 4.21
N ASP A 164 1.42 10.94 3.36
CA ASP A 164 0.35 11.89 3.00
C ASP A 164 -0.73 11.93 4.08
N TYR A 165 -0.94 10.82 4.77
CA TYR A 165 -1.94 10.64 5.83
C TYR A 165 -1.41 9.80 6.98
N PHE A 166 -2.05 9.91 8.14
CA PHE A 166 -1.93 8.95 9.23
C PHE A 166 -3.30 8.35 9.58
N VAL A 167 -3.29 7.14 10.12
CA VAL A 167 -4.48 6.42 10.61
C VAL A 167 -4.12 5.78 11.94
N GLU A 168 -4.83 6.15 13.01
CA GLU A 168 -4.63 5.53 14.32
C GLU A 168 -5.46 4.24 14.42
N ASN A 169 -4.80 3.11 14.69
CA ASN A 169 -5.46 1.80 14.78
C ASN A 169 -5.67 1.35 16.23
N ASP A 170 -6.42 2.16 16.97
CA ASP A 170 -6.93 1.91 18.32
C ASP A 170 -8.22 1.07 18.28
N GLU A 171 -9.17 1.47 17.44
CA GLU A 171 -10.42 0.81 17.14
C GLU A 171 -10.47 0.47 15.65
N PHE A 172 -10.45 -0.82 15.34
CA PHE A 172 -10.30 -1.31 13.97
C PHE A 172 -11.39 -0.78 13.03
N ALA A 173 -12.64 -0.68 13.50
CA ALA A 173 -13.76 -0.19 12.69
C ALA A 173 -13.57 1.29 12.31
N ARG A 174 -13.09 2.11 13.24
CA ARG A 174 -12.80 3.53 13.00
C ARG A 174 -11.65 3.70 12.02
N ALA A 175 -10.54 3.00 12.25
CA ALA A 175 -9.38 3.02 11.35
C ALA A 175 -9.75 2.60 9.92
N LEU A 176 -10.61 1.59 9.77
CA LEU A 176 -11.10 1.14 8.46
C LEU A 176 -11.98 2.19 7.78
N GLN A 177 -12.86 2.86 8.54
CA GLN A 177 -13.66 3.98 8.02
C GLN A 177 -12.77 5.15 7.55
N GLU A 178 -11.73 5.48 8.31
CA GLU A 178 -10.75 6.51 7.96
C GLU A 178 -10.01 6.18 6.65
N VAL A 179 -9.52 4.95 6.51
CA VAL A 179 -8.91 4.47 5.25
C VAL A 179 -9.90 4.60 4.09
N GLY A 180 -11.16 4.19 4.28
CA GLY A 180 -12.20 4.30 3.26
C GLY A 180 -12.52 5.75 2.87
N ALA A 181 -12.51 6.66 3.84
CA ALA A 181 -12.72 8.09 3.60
C ALA A 181 -11.57 8.67 2.76
N ILE A 182 -10.32 8.35 3.11
CA ILE A 182 -9.12 8.79 2.35
C ILE A 182 -9.18 8.28 0.91
N VAL A 183 -9.44 6.98 0.72
CA VAL A 183 -9.57 6.37 -0.62
C VAL A 183 -10.67 7.07 -1.42
N SER A 184 -11.81 7.32 -0.81
CA SER A 184 -12.95 7.97 -1.48
C SER A 184 -12.65 9.41 -1.86
N ALA A 185 -11.98 10.17 -1.00
CA ALA A 185 -11.57 11.54 -1.28
C ALA A 185 -10.55 11.60 -2.43
N GLU A 186 -9.54 10.74 -2.40
CA GLU A 186 -8.51 10.67 -3.45
C GLU A 186 -9.11 10.29 -4.81
N ARG A 187 -10.11 9.40 -4.84
CA ARG A 187 -10.83 9.08 -6.09
C ARG A 187 -11.54 10.28 -6.74
N GLN A 188 -11.86 11.32 -5.98
CA GLN A 188 -12.51 12.54 -6.46
C GLN A 188 -11.54 13.67 -6.80
N ALA A 189 -10.23 13.50 -6.55
CA ALA A 189 -9.26 14.55 -6.81
C ALA A 189 -9.08 14.78 -8.33
N VAL A 190 -9.27 16.02 -8.75
CA VAL A 190 -9.15 16.45 -10.17
C VAL A 190 -7.76 16.14 -10.73
N SER A 191 -6.73 16.13 -9.88
CA SER A 191 -5.34 15.79 -10.25
C SER A 191 -5.17 14.40 -10.84
N HIS A 192 -6.15 13.51 -10.68
CA HIS A 192 -6.10 12.13 -11.18
C HIS A 192 -7.00 11.89 -12.41
N LEU A 193 -7.77 12.90 -12.82
CA LEU A 193 -8.65 12.78 -13.99
C LEU A 193 -7.83 12.77 -15.28
N VAL A 194 -8.21 11.89 -16.20
CA VAL A 194 -7.73 11.89 -17.58
C VAL A 194 -8.57 12.92 -18.35
N GLU A 195 -7.92 14.01 -18.79
CA GLU A 195 -8.51 15.08 -19.61
C GLU A 195 -9.87 15.63 -19.07
N PRO A 196 -9.87 16.26 -17.87
CA PRO A 196 -11.11 16.66 -17.21
C PRO A 196 -11.90 17.70 -18.00
N THR A 197 -11.24 18.73 -18.55
CA THR A 197 -11.92 19.89 -19.15
C THR A 197 -12.61 19.57 -20.48
N PRO A 198 -11.99 18.88 -21.45
CA PRO A 198 -12.67 18.48 -22.68
C PRO A 198 -13.86 17.55 -22.42
N THR A 199 -13.69 16.58 -21.51
CA THR A 199 -14.73 15.60 -21.16
C THR A 199 -15.95 16.26 -20.50
N VAL A 200 -15.73 17.18 -19.54
CA VAL A 200 -16.83 17.94 -18.91
C VAL A 200 -17.54 18.81 -19.96
N ARG A 201 -16.81 19.52 -20.83
CA ARG A 201 -17.43 20.35 -21.87
C ARG A 201 -18.33 19.53 -22.80
N LEU A 202 -17.89 18.36 -23.23
CA LEU A 202 -18.68 17.44 -24.05
C LEU A 202 -19.96 16.97 -23.33
N LEU A 203 -19.85 16.62 -22.05
CA LEU A 203 -20.99 16.15 -21.24
C LEU A 203 -22.07 17.24 -21.04
N PHE A 204 -21.68 18.51 -21.02
CA PHE A 204 -22.59 19.65 -20.81
C PHE A 204 -22.83 20.48 -22.08
N GLY A 205 -22.61 19.91 -23.27
CA GLY A 205 -23.05 20.50 -24.55
C GLY A 205 -22.16 21.62 -25.11
N GLY A 206 -20.92 21.76 -24.63
CA GLY A 206 -19.93 22.65 -25.23
C GLY A 206 -19.47 22.11 -26.58
N SER A 207 -19.99 22.68 -27.67
CA SER A 207 -19.46 22.46 -29.02
C SER A 207 -17.98 22.87 -29.07
N HIS A 208 -17.15 22.12 -29.79
CA HIS A 208 -15.88 22.64 -30.27
C HIS A 208 -16.22 23.87 -31.11
N GLY A 209 -16.00 25.06 -30.56
CA GLY A 209 -16.04 26.29 -31.32
C GLY A 209 -15.07 26.12 -32.48
N GLN A 210 -15.64 25.95 -33.68
CA GLN A 210 -14.94 26.23 -34.91
C GLN A 210 -14.50 27.69 -34.83
N SER A 211 -13.24 27.93 -34.50
CA SER A 211 -12.60 29.19 -34.88
C SER A 211 -12.19 29.04 -36.34
N HIS A 212 -13.16 29.29 -37.23
CA HIS A 212 -12.85 29.82 -38.56
C HIS A 212 -12.37 31.26 -38.38
N SER A 213 -11.07 31.50 -38.57
CA SER A 213 -10.48 32.54 -39.43
C SER A 213 -8.98 32.61 -39.20
#